data_AF-A0AAF0C778-F1
#
_entry.id   AF-A0AAF0C778-F1
#
_cell.length_a   1.000
_cell.length_b   1.000
_cell.length_c   1.000
_cell.angle_alpha   90.00
_cell.angle_beta   90.00
_cell.angle_gamma   90.00
#
_symmetry.space_group_name_H-M   'P 1'
#
loop_
_entity.id
_entity.type
_entity.pdbx_description
1 polymer ?
#
loop_
_entity_poly.entity_id
_entity_poly.type
_entity_poly.pdbx_seq_one_letter_code
_entity_poly.pdbx_strand_id
1 'polypeptide(L)'
;MTPVREITTDKNTGVEDTGAENNSSESLFVESQKAKEFLQASGKLRENLQGEVYIEISSNEIKSLAVGDTFKLEIPALDMFYDIQVDHTREDQFGNQTIEAVLPDEEGKYSSIITVSERSIYGNITTPHGIYAIEGNGQYAWIAETAGLLDGVIQDQIGGGSTDSENHNHAPIDTGNGKRGSTH
;
A
#
# COMPACT_ATOMS: atom_id res chain seq x y z
N MET A 1 79.73 -39.30 1.43
CA MET A 1 79.12 -38.74 0.20
C MET A 1 77.73 -38.26 0.57
N THR A 2 77.48 -36.95 0.43
CA THR A 2 76.17 -36.33 0.65
C THR A 2 75.93 -35.36 -0.51
N PRO A 3 74.71 -35.32 -1.06
CA PRO A 3 73.85 -34.15 -0.82
C PRO A 3 72.39 -34.54 -0.47
N VAL A 4 71.74 -33.88 0.49
CA VAL A 4 70.84 -32.69 0.43
C VAL A 4 69.42 -33.01 -0.07
N ARG A 5 68.43 -32.62 0.75
CA ARG A 5 66.97 -32.77 0.62
C ARG A 5 66.38 -31.73 -0.33
N GLU A 6 65.31 -32.10 -1.05
CA GLU A 6 64.26 -31.16 -1.49
C GLU A 6 62.88 -31.80 -1.27
N ILE A 7 61.98 -31.02 -0.69
CA ILE A 7 60.56 -31.31 -0.48
C ILE A 7 59.82 -30.51 -1.55
N THR A 8 59.21 -31.18 -2.52
CA THR A 8 58.29 -30.55 -3.47
C THR A 8 56.87 -30.83 -2.99
N THR A 9 56.22 -29.80 -2.46
CA THR A 9 54.77 -29.78 -2.25
C THR A 9 54.13 -29.42 -3.59
N ASP A 10 53.59 -30.41 -4.28
CA ASP A 10 52.76 -30.15 -5.46
C ASP A 10 51.41 -29.58 -5.03
N LYS A 11 51.19 -28.34 -5.45
CA LYS A 11 49.90 -27.67 -5.49
C LYS A 11 48.97 -28.47 -6.41
N ASN A 12 47.84 -28.94 -5.88
CA ASN A 12 46.70 -29.31 -6.72
C ASN A 12 45.59 -28.27 -6.58
N THR A 13 45.04 -27.93 -7.73
CA THR A 13 44.25 -26.76 -8.08
C THR A 13 42.75 -27.08 -8.05
N GLY A 14 41.93 -26.09 -7.71
CA GLY A 14 40.47 -26.08 -7.89
C GLY A 14 39.75 -26.78 -6.73
N VAL A 15 38.86 -26.12 -5.99
CA VAL A 15 37.70 -25.40 -6.50
C VAL A 15 37.51 -24.11 -5.69
N GLU A 16 37.27 -23.02 -6.43
CA GLU A 16 36.79 -21.75 -5.94
C GLU A 16 35.44 -21.96 -5.24
N ASP A 17 35.43 -21.88 -3.90
CA ASP A 17 34.20 -21.63 -3.15
C ASP A 17 33.84 -20.15 -3.38
N THR A 18 33.27 -19.92 -4.55
CA THR A 18 32.65 -18.65 -4.92
C THR A 18 31.47 -18.45 -3.99
N GLY A 19 31.52 -17.36 -3.23
CA GLY A 19 30.43 -16.93 -2.37
C GLY A 19 29.12 -16.99 -3.13
N ALA A 20 28.19 -17.77 -2.61
CA ALA A 20 26.80 -17.67 -2.98
C ALA A 20 26.26 -16.34 -2.45
N GLU A 21 26.49 -15.26 -3.20
CA GLU A 21 25.59 -14.12 -3.21
C GLU A 21 24.25 -14.59 -3.79
N ASN A 22 23.42 -15.19 -2.92
CA ASN A 22 22.01 -15.40 -3.21
C ASN A 22 21.29 -14.04 -3.13
N ASN A 23 21.58 -13.15 -4.08
CA ASN A 23 20.74 -11.99 -4.34
C ASN A 23 19.61 -12.39 -5.29
N SER A 24 18.82 -13.40 -4.91
CA SER A 24 17.45 -13.50 -5.40
C SER A 24 16.64 -12.55 -4.56
N SER A 25 16.30 -11.37 -5.08
CA SER A 25 15.28 -10.52 -4.47
C SER A 25 13.97 -11.31 -4.51
N GLU A 26 13.69 -12.07 -3.45
CA GLU A 26 12.40 -12.71 -3.25
C GLU A 26 11.35 -11.60 -3.28
N SER A 27 10.28 -11.78 -4.07
CA SER A 27 9.25 -10.75 -4.20
C SER A 27 8.71 -10.41 -2.81
N LEU A 28 8.66 -9.12 -2.48
CA LEU A 28 8.13 -8.65 -1.19
C LEU A 28 6.62 -8.92 -1.02
N PHE A 29 5.96 -9.28 -2.12
CA PHE A 29 4.54 -9.56 -2.22
C PHE A 29 4.35 -10.89 -2.95
N VAL A 30 3.75 -11.87 -2.28
CA VAL A 30 3.57 -13.22 -2.83
C VAL A 30 2.12 -13.65 -2.67
N GLU A 31 1.45 -14.04 -3.76
CA GLU A 31 0.08 -14.57 -3.69
C GLU A 31 -0.02 -15.78 -2.76
N SER A 32 -1.02 -15.78 -1.88
CA SER A 32 -1.13 -16.79 -0.82
C SER A 32 -2.57 -17.17 -0.49
N GLN A 33 -2.85 -18.47 -0.65
CA GLN A 33 -4.09 -19.09 -0.18
C GLN A 33 -4.20 -19.04 1.36
N LYS A 34 -3.07 -19.08 2.06
CA LYS A 34 -3.04 -18.97 3.53
C LYS A 34 -3.43 -17.56 3.99
N ALA A 35 -2.97 -16.52 3.27
CA ALA A 35 -3.40 -15.15 3.50
C ALA A 35 -4.92 -15.01 3.35
N LYS A 36 -5.49 -15.62 2.30
CA LYS A 36 -6.93 -15.66 2.07
C LYS A 36 -7.69 -16.29 3.25
N GLU A 37 -7.31 -17.49 3.65
CA GLU A 37 -7.97 -18.19 4.75
C GLU A 37 -7.89 -17.42 6.06
N PHE A 38 -6.71 -16.87 6.36
CA PHE A 38 -6.49 -16.08 7.57
C PHE A 38 -7.37 -14.82 7.58
N LEU A 39 -7.36 -14.06 6.49
CA LEU A 39 -8.09 -12.80 6.40
C LEU A 39 -9.60 -13.02 6.40
N GLN A 40 -10.10 -14.03 5.70
CA GLN A 40 -11.51 -14.41 5.73
C GLN A 40 -11.96 -14.86 7.12
N ALA A 41 -11.14 -15.62 7.83
CA ALA A 41 -11.43 -16.03 9.21
C ALA A 41 -11.35 -14.87 10.22
N SER A 42 -10.64 -13.79 9.90
CA SER A 42 -10.46 -12.66 10.81
C SER A 42 -11.74 -11.85 11.08
N GLY A 43 -12.72 -11.92 10.18
CA GLY A 43 -13.95 -11.12 10.24
C GLY A 43 -13.74 -9.62 10.05
N LYS A 44 -12.54 -9.18 9.64
CA LYS A 44 -12.18 -7.75 9.44
C LYS A 44 -12.10 -7.34 7.97
N LEU A 45 -12.40 -8.24 7.04
CA LEU A 45 -12.48 -7.91 5.63
C LEU A 45 -13.65 -6.98 5.37
N ARG A 46 -13.48 -6.07 4.40
CA ARG A 46 -14.58 -5.25 3.87
C ARG A 46 -15.64 -6.16 3.27
N GLU A 47 -16.92 -5.87 3.52
CA GLU A 47 -18.05 -6.71 3.06
C GLU A 47 -18.19 -6.74 1.53
N ASN A 48 -17.69 -5.72 0.83
CA ASN A 48 -17.81 -5.55 -0.63
C ASN A 48 -16.46 -5.55 -1.35
N LEU A 49 -15.48 -6.34 -0.87
CA LEU A 49 -14.25 -6.59 -1.62
C LEU A 49 -14.59 -7.31 -2.93
N GLN A 50 -14.13 -6.76 -4.05
CA GLN A 50 -14.26 -7.35 -5.38
C GLN A 50 -12.92 -7.30 -6.10
N GLY A 51 -12.56 -8.40 -6.76
CA GLY A 51 -11.31 -8.51 -7.51
C GLY A 51 -10.08 -8.52 -6.60
N GLU A 52 -10.24 -8.89 -5.33
CA GLU A 52 -9.14 -8.89 -4.37
C GLU A 52 -8.22 -10.10 -4.57
N VAL A 53 -6.92 -9.83 -4.46
CA VAL A 53 -5.87 -10.83 -4.42
C VAL A 53 -5.27 -10.84 -3.03
N TYR A 54 -5.03 -12.04 -2.49
CA TYR A 54 -4.52 -12.23 -1.15
C TYR A 54 -3.04 -12.55 -1.21
N ILE A 55 -2.24 -11.84 -0.42
CA ILE A 55 -0.77 -11.87 -0.50
C ILE A 55 -0.14 -12.02 0.90
N GLU A 56 0.99 -12.72 0.93
CA GLU A 56 1.97 -12.69 2.01
C GLU A 56 2.97 -11.57 1.77
N ILE A 57 3.36 -10.91 2.86
CA ILE A 57 4.33 -9.82 2.85
C ILE A 57 5.46 -10.05 3.83
N SER A 58 6.65 -9.56 3.47
CA SER A 58 7.81 -9.49 4.36
C SER A 58 7.90 -8.11 4.99
N SER A 59 7.13 -7.83 6.06
CA SER A 59 7.12 -6.50 6.70
C SER A 59 8.50 -6.03 7.15
N ASN A 60 9.36 -6.93 7.64
CA ASN A 60 10.73 -6.58 8.01
C ASN A 60 11.58 -6.15 6.81
N GLU A 61 11.41 -6.78 5.66
CA GLU A 61 12.13 -6.45 4.44
C GLU A 61 11.63 -5.13 3.86
N ILE A 62 10.30 -4.92 3.82
CA ILE A 62 9.70 -3.64 3.42
C ILE A 62 10.21 -2.50 4.33
N LYS A 63 10.33 -2.74 5.64
CA LYS A 63 10.90 -1.78 6.59
C LYS A 63 12.41 -1.54 6.40
N SER A 64 13.14 -2.53 5.88
CA SER A 64 14.57 -2.36 5.64
C SER A 64 14.89 -1.49 4.42
N LEU A 65 13.89 -1.21 3.57
CA LEU A 65 14.06 -0.40 2.36
C LEU A 65 14.46 1.04 2.69
N ALA A 66 15.48 1.51 1.98
CA ALA A 66 16.00 2.86 2.02
C ALA A 66 15.74 3.60 0.70
N VAL A 67 15.90 4.93 0.71
CA VAL A 67 15.80 5.75 -0.50
C VAL A 67 16.84 5.30 -1.53
N GLY A 68 16.38 5.06 -2.77
CA GLY A 68 17.19 4.54 -3.87
C GLY A 68 17.12 3.02 -4.03
N ASP A 69 16.62 2.28 -3.04
CA ASP A 69 16.41 0.84 -3.18
C ASP A 69 15.30 0.56 -4.21
N THR A 70 15.43 -0.58 -4.91
CA THR A 70 14.43 -1.05 -5.86
C THR A 70 13.86 -2.38 -5.36
N PHE A 71 12.54 -2.55 -5.47
CA PHE A 71 11.88 -3.81 -5.17
C PHE A 71 10.87 -4.18 -6.26
N LYS A 72 10.56 -5.47 -6.33
CA LYS A 72 9.63 -6.04 -7.30
C LYS A 72 8.21 -6.04 -6.74
N LEU A 73 7.28 -5.43 -7.48
CA LEU A 73 5.84 -5.61 -7.29
C LEU A 73 5.35 -6.57 -8.37
N GLU A 74 5.30 -7.85 -8.01
CA GLU A 74 4.86 -8.93 -8.90
C GLU A 74 3.58 -9.56 -8.34
N ILE A 75 2.45 -9.24 -8.97
CA ILE A 75 1.14 -9.82 -8.63
C ILE A 75 0.50 -10.31 -9.93
N PRO A 76 0.79 -11.56 -10.35
CA PRO A 76 0.34 -12.11 -11.62
C PRO A 76 -1.17 -12.05 -11.85
N ALA A 77 -1.99 -12.28 -10.81
CA ALA A 77 -3.44 -12.22 -10.92
C ALA A 77 -3.99 -10.83 -11.29
N LEU A 78 -3.20 -9.77 -11.09
CA LEU A 78 -3.52 -8.39 -11.44
C LEU A 78 -2.73 -7.86 -12.64
N ASP A 79 -1.96 -8.71 -13.33
CA ASP A 79 -1.04 -8.32 -14.41
C ASP A 79 -0.10 -7.17 -14.00
N MET A 80 0.40 -7.23 -12.76
CA MET A 80 1.35 -6.27 -12.22
C MET A 80 2.75 -6.89 -12.15
N PHE A 81 3.67 -6.31 -12.93
CA PHE A 81 5.07 -6.69 -12.97
C PHE A 81 5.91 -5.42 -13.08
N TYR A 82 6.20 -4.81 -11.93
CA TYR A 82 6.90 -3.53 -11.88
C TYR A 82 8.13 -3.62 -10.99
N ASP A 83 9.24 -3.06 -11.47
CA ASP A 83 10.37 -2.68 -10.63
C ASP A 83 10.08 -1.27 -10.11
N ILE A 84 9.97 -1.09 -8.79
CA ILE A 84 9.59 0.17 -8.16
C ILE A 84 10.76 0.66 -7.31
N GLN A 85 11.13 1.93 -7.45
CA GLN A 85 12.21 2.55 -6.69
C GLN A 85 11.66 3.36 -5.52
N VAL A 86 12.26 3.24 -4.35
CA VAL A 86 11.94 4.05 -3.17
C VAL A 86 12.48 5.47 -3.34
N ASP A 87 11.57 6.44 -3.28
CA ASP A 87 11.88 7.86 -3.41
C ASP A 87 12.00 8.53 -2.03
N HIS A 88 11.11 8.17 -1.09
CA HIS A 88 11.15 8.69 0.28
C HIS A 88 10.81 7.61 1.31
N THR A 89 11.40 7.72 2.50
CA THR A 89 11.03 6.91 3.66
C THR A 89 10.82 7.79 4.89
N ARG A 90 9.84 7.43 5.73
CA ARG A 90 9.56 8.11 6.99
C ARG A 90 9.11 7.12 8.05
N GLU A 91 9.82 7.08 9.16
CA GLU A 91 9.40 6.35 10.36
C GLU A 91 8.71 7.31 11.34
N ASP A 92 7.60 6.88 11.94
CA ASP A 92 6.92 7.62 13.00
C ASP A 92 7.37 7.19 14.40
N GLN A 93 6.91 7.89 15.44
CA GLN A 93 7.25 7.59 16.84
C GLN A 93 6.79 6.20 17.34
N PHE A 94 5.94 5.52 16.58
CA PHE A 94 5.40 4.20 16.90
C PHE A 94 6.08 3.08 16.12
N GLY A 95 7.11 3.39 15.32
CA GLY A 95 7.84 2.42 14.50
C GLY A 95 7.09 2.00 13.25
N ASN A 96 6.09 2.77 12.82
CA ASN A 96 5.46 2.59 11.52
C ASN A 96 6.34 3.24 10.46
N GLN A 97 6.66 2.50 9.42
CA GLN A 97 7.45 2.99 8.31
C GLN A 97 6.55 3.24 7.12
N THR A 98 6.57 4.47 6.63
CA THR A 98 5.96 4.85 5.36
C THR A 98 7.04 4.91 4.29
N ILE A 99 6.84 4.19 3.21
CA ILE A 99 7.63 4.27 1.99
C ILE A 99 6.81 4.96 0.90
N GLU A 100 7.41 5.92 0.23
CA GLU A 100 6.91 6.50 -1.00
C GLU A 100 7.83 6.02 -2.12
N ALA A 101 7.27 5.35 -3.10
CA ALA A 101 8.00 4.68 -4.16
C ALA A 101 7.40 5.04 -5.51
N VAL A 102 8.22 5.08 -6.56
CA VAL A 102 7.82 5.50 -7.91
C VAL A 102 8.24 4.45 -8.93
N LEU A 103 7.48 4.34 -10.01
CA LEU A 103 7.97 3.61 -11.18
C LEU A 103 9.14 4.40 -11.80
N PRO A 104 10.32 3.79 -11.99
CA PRO A 104 11.41 4.38 -12.73
C PRO A 104 10.95 4.77 -14.14
N ASP A 105 11.61 5.77 -14.73
CA ASP A 105 11.38 6.25 -16.10
C ASP A 105 10.02 6.90 -16.41
N GLU A 106 9.11 6.97 -15.44
CA GLU A 106 7.77 7.56 -15.59
C GLU A 106 7.63 8.96 -14.96
N GLU A 107 8.76 9.65 -14.71
CA GLU A 107 8.82 11.01 -14.13
C GLU A 107 7.98 11.19 -12.83
N GLY A 108 7.84 10.13 -12.03
CA GLY A 108 7.05 10.16 -10.79
C GLY A 108 5.53 10.20 -11.01
N LYS A 109 5.06 10.00 -12.24
CA LYS A 109 3.62 9.96 -12.59
C LYS A 109 2.87 8.86 -11.84
N TYR A 110 3.54 7.74 -11.59
CA TYR A 110 2.98 6.61 -10.88
C TYR A 110 3.74 6.45 -9.57
N SER A 111 3.05 6.77 -8.47
CA SER A 111 3.58 6.69 -7.12
C SER A 111 2.77 5.73 -6.25
N SER A 112 3.48 5.12 -5.32
CA SER A 112 2.95 4.19 -4.33
C SER A 112 3.31 4.70 -2.96
N ILE A 113 2.35 4.74 -2.05
CA ILE A 113 2.56 5.09 -0.64
C ILE A 113 2.09 3.90 0.19
N ILE A 114 3.02 3.28 0.90
CA ILE A 114 2.76 2.09 1.72
C ILE A 114 3.26 2.37 3.13
N THR A 115 2.39 2.21 4.12
CA THR A 115 2.76 2.24 5.53
C THR A 115 2.70 0.84 6.11
N VAL A 116 3.80 0.41 6.74
CA VAL A 116 3.96 -0.92 7.32
C VAL A 116 4.42 -0.84 8.78
N SER A 117 3.91 -1.76 9.59
CA SER A 117 4.33 -2.02 10.96
C SER A 117 4.39 -3.54 11.17
N GLU A 118 4.81 -3.99 12.35
CA GLU A 118 4.75 -5.41 12.72
C GLU A 118 3.32 -5.98 12.69
N ARG A 119 2.29 -5.12 12.77
CA ARG A 119 0.89 -5.53 12.96
C ARG A 119 -0.06 -5.04 11.88
N SER A 120 0.41 -4.22 10.95
CA SER A 120 -0.42 -3.61 9.91
C SER A 120 0.36 -3.34 8.65
N ILE A 121 -0.30 -3.45 7.51
CA ILE A 121 0.13 -2.81 6.27
C ILE A 121 -1.10 -2.13 5.67
N TYR A 122 -0.91 -0.93 5.13
CA TYR A 122 -1.92 -0.25 4.35
C TYR A 122 -1.28 0.73 3.38
N GLY A 123 -1.93 0.99 2.25
CA GLY A 123 -1.38 1.90 1.27
C GLY A 123 -2.17 1.95 -0.03
N ASN A 124 -1.69 2.80 -0.94
CA ASN A 124 -2.17 2.87 -2.31
C ASN A 124 -0.99 2.72 -3.27
N ILE A 125 -1.24 2.01 -4.37
CA ILE A 125 -0.28 1.75 -5.43
C ILE A 125 -0.89 2.27 -6.73
N THR A 126 -0.27 3.28 -7.31
CA THR A 126 -0.68 3.81 -8.61
C THR A 126 0.22 3.18 -9.68
N THR A 127 -0.39 2.58 -10.70
CA THR A 127 0.32 2.00 -11.85
C THR A 127 -0.29 2.52 -13.16
N PRO A 128 0.35 2.30 -14.31
CA PRO A 128 -0.27 2.55 -15.62
C PRO A 128 -1.63 1.86 -15.82
N HIS A 129 -1.90 0.76 -15.12
CA HIS A 129 -3.10 -0.05 -15.30
C HIS A 129 -4.21 0.28 -14.31
N GLY A 130 -3.93 1.00 -13.22
CA GLY A 130 -4.96 1.35 -12.25
C GLY A 130 -4.42 1.86 -10.92
N ILE A 131 -5.33 2.09 -9.99
CA ILE A 131 -5.03 2.47 -8.61
C ILE A 131 -5.49 1.35 -7.71
N TYR A 132 -4.58 0.80 -6.93
CA TYR A 132 -4.81 -0.35 -6.08
C TYR A 132 -4.66 0.04 -4.61
N ALA A 133 -5.54 -0.47 -3.76
CA ALA A 133 -5.41 -0.36 -2.33
C ALA A 133 -4.86 -1.67 -1.78
N ILE A 134 -3.94 -1.59 -0.83
CA ILE A 134 -3.44 -2.72 -0.04
C ILE A 134 -3.83 -2.52 1.41
N GLU A 135 -4.29 -3.58 2.08
CA GLU A 135 -4.61 -3.54 3.50
C GLU A 135 -4.43 -4.92 4.13
N GLY A 136 -3.90 -4.97 5.35
CA GLY A 136 -3.62 -6.23 6.02
C GLY A 136 -3.00 -6.09 7.39
N ASN A 137 -2.52 -7.22 7.89
CA ASN A 137 -1.61 -7.26 9.02
C ASN A 137 -0.15 -7.31 8.53
N GLY A 138 0.83 -7.25 9.42
CA GLY A 138 2.26 -7.25 9.07
C GLY A 138 2.79 -8.54 8.39
N GLN A 139 1.91 -9.47 8.01
CA GLN A 139 2.26 -10.73 7.32
C GLN A 139 1.30 -11.07 6.16
N TYR A 140 0.00 -10.83 6.31
CA TYR A 140 -1.04 -11.16 5.33
C TYR A 140 -1.82 -9.91 4.96
N ALA A 141 -1.99 -9.66 3.67
CA ALA A 141 -2.74 -8.55 3.13
C ALA A 141 -3.65 -8.99 1.98
N TRP A 142 -4.63 -8.14 1.68
CA TRP A 142 -5.33 -8.16 0.41
C TRP A 142 -4.94 -6.92 -0.39
N ILE A 143 -4.97 -7.05 -1.71
CA ILE A 143 -4.82 -5.95 -2.66
C ILE A 143 -5.96 -5.99 -3.67
N ALA A 144 -6.56 -4.84 -3.98
CA ALA A 144 -7.66 -4.74 -4.93
C ALA A 144 -7.64 -3.39 -5.65
N GLU A 145 -8.19 -3.34 -6.85
CA GLU A 145 -8.38 -2.07 -7.56
C GLU A 145 -9.40 -1.20 -6.82
N THR A 146 -9.07 0.08 -6.62
CA THR A 146 -9.88 1.01 -5.83
C THR A 146 -11.23 1.26 -6.46
N ALA A 147 -11.33 1.24 -7.80
CA ALA A 147 -12.61 1.33 -8.51
C ALA A 147 -13.57 0.21 -8.09
N GLY A 148 -13.08 -1.03 -7.95
CA GLY A 148 -13.86 -2.18 -7.48
C GLY A 148 -14.32 -2.06 -6.02
N LEU A 149 -13.68 -1.20 -5.21
CA LEU A 149 -14.11 -0.91 -3.85
C LEU A 149 -15.27 0.09 -3.76
N LEU A 150 -15.52 0.87 -4.83
CA LEU A 150 -16.55 1.91 -4.87
C LEU A 150 -17.92 1.37 -5.30
N ASP A 151 -17.98 0.24 -6.00
CA ASP A 151 -19.22 -0.35 -6.51
C ASP A 151 -20.17 -0.87 -5.40
N GLY A 152 -19.72 -0.85 -4.14
CA GLY A 152 -20.53 -1.13 -2.94
C GLY A 152 -20.85 0.09 -2.07
N VAL A 153 -20.38 1.29 -2.44
CA VAL A 153 -20.70 2.53 -1.74
C VAL A 153 -21.96 3.10 -2.38
N ILE A 154 -23.09 3.10 -1.66
CA ILE A 154 -24.20 3.99 -2.01
C ILE A 154 -23.62 5.39 -1.95
N GLN A 155 -23.39 5.98 -3.12
CA GLN A 155 -22.99 7.37 -3.26
C GLN A 155 -24.06 8.18 -2.55
N ASP A 156 -23.72 8.77 -1.40
CA ASP A 156 -24.64 9.62 -0.65
C ASP A 156 -25.07 10.71 -1.64
N GLN A 157 -26.30 10.62 -2.12
CA GLN A 157 -26.87 11.60 -3.03
C GLN A 157 -26.93 12.90 -2.24
N ILE A 158 -25.87 13.71 -2.31
CA ILE A 158 -25.93 15.11 -1.91
C ILE A 158 -27.03 15.71 -2.80
N GLY A 159 -28.16 15.98 -2.16
CA GLY A 159 -29.46 16.16 -2.80
C GLY A 159 -29.44 17.13 -3.96
N GLY A 160 -29.44 16.58 -5.17
CA GLY A 160 -30.04 17.23 -6.34
C GLY A 160 -31.55 17.18 -6.22
N GLY A 161 -32.11 17.84 -5.22
CA GLY A 161 -33.55 18.03 -5.06
C GLY A 161 -34.04 19.08 -6.07
N SER A 162 -34.18 18.68 -7.33
CA SER A 162 -35.04 19.39 -8.27
C SER A 162 -36.48 18.95 -8.00
N THR A 163 -37.20 19.72 -7.19
CA THR A 163 -38.67 19.68 -7.13
C THR A 163 -39.21 21.09 -7.06
N ASP A 164 -39.71 21.54 -8.22
CA ASP A 164 -40.93 22.32 -8.43
C ASP A 164 -41.25 23.52 -7.53
N SER A 165 -41.15 24.71 -8.16
CA SER A 165 -42.15 25.78 -8.16
C SER A 165 -42.92 26.03 -6.85
N GLU A 166 -42.30 26.73 -5.89
CA GLU A 166 -43.06 27.41 -4.83
C GLU A 166 -43.20 28.91 -5.11
N ASN A 167 -44.43 29.27 -5.42
CA ASN A 167 -45.01 30.59 -5.57
C ASN A 167 -44.66 31.53 -4.40
N HIS A 168 -43.87 32.58 -4.66
CA HIS A 168 -43.57 33.64 -3.69
C HIS A 168 -44.80 34.55 -3.46
N ASN A 169 -45.75 34.09 -2.64
CA ASN A 169 -46.72 34.99 -2.01
C ASN A 169 -46.09 35.61 -0.76
N HIS A 170 -45.53 36.80 -0.95
CA HIS A 170 -44.98 37.64 0.10
C HIS A 170 -46.14 38.22 0.94
N ALA A 171 -46.41 37.65 2.11
CA ALA A 171 -47.23 38.31 3.13
C ALA A 171 -46.35 39.33 3.91
N PRO A 172 -46.81 40.56 4.19
CA PRO A 172 -46.02 41.52 4.95
C PRO A 172 -45.95 41.10 6.42
N ILE A 173 -44.75 41.14 7.00
CA ILE A 173 -44.52 41.05 8.44
C ILE A 173 -45.17 42.26 9.12
N ASP A 174 -46.16 41.99 9.97
CA ASP A 174 -46.79 42.93 10.91
C ASP A 174 -45.89 43.09 12.15
N THR A 175 -45.19 44.23 12.23
CA THR A 175 -44.40 44.61 13.40
C THR A 175 -45.30 45.24 14.48
N GLY A 176 -45.97 44.37 15.23
CA GLY A 176 -46.78 44.72 16.40
C GLY A 176 -45.98 45.42 17.49
N ASN A 177 -46.27 46.70 17.68
CA ASN A 177 -45.70 47.61 18.67
C ASN A 177 -46.29 47.35 20.08
N GLY A 178 -45.47 46.90 21.04
CA GLY A 178 -45.86 46.65 22.43
C GLY A 178 -45.23 47.63 23.43
N LYS A 179 -45.93 48.74 23.70
CA LYS A 179 -45.68 49.72 24.78
C LYS A 179 -45.39 49.06 26.14
N ARG A 180 -44.37 49.53 26.86
CA ARG A 180 -44.33 49.56 28.33
C ARG A 180 -44.19 51.02 28.78
N GLY A 181 -45.13 51.47 29.62
CA GLY A 181 -45.43 52.88 29.89
C GLY A 181 -44.55 53.58 30.93
N SER A 182 -44.69 54.91 30.91
CA SER A 182 -44.18 55.93 31.84
C SER A 182 -44.76 55.87 33.25
N THR A 183 -43.98 56.39 34.22
CA THR A 183 -44.31 57.33 35.33
C THR A 183 -43.08 57.35 36.26
N HIS A 184 -42.59 58.41 36.89
CA HIS A 184 -43.04 59.78 37.16
C HIS A 184 -41.77 60.62 37.42
#